data_AF-A0AAG5CMT7-F1
#
_entry.id   AF-A0AAG5CMT7-F1
#
_cell.length_a   1.000
_cell.length_b   1.000
_cell.length_c   1.000
_cell.angle_alpha   90.00
_cell.angle_beta   90.00
_cell.angle_gamma   90.00
#
_symmetry.space_group_name_H-M   'P 1'
#
loop_
_entity.id
_entity.type
_entity.pdbx_description
1 polymer ?
#
loop_
_entity_poly.entity_id
_entity_poly.type
_entity_poly.pdbx_seq_one_letter_code
_entity_poly.pdbx_strand_id
1 'polypeptide(L)'
;MSDEDDCPPLCEMDTADSNGEDEEWEVAEEQNDPVKCLFCDSISPTMTVAIRHAKQQHDFDLAGVRRRYHLDEYSYIKMINYIRREKPSAEQFKVAPGSSLPWAHDQYLKPVENETWLMFDLDELDEILLNNGSSTGGNGPLGEKENGADIGETMTLTTDQYRKLQGIINDLTAQLREKENLLQHAASSMEKMKQSFRNVMEESAPSKEAVKGAGGDKKLQQIKKKLEHCVSSVSVDDDQGYFNTYSHFGIHHDMLSDEVRTSSYRDAILRNADIIKDKIVLDLGCGTAILSMFASKAGAKEIISVDQSDIIYQAMDIVRNNSIDNIRFVKGRLEDTELPVEKVDIIVSEWMGYFLLFEGMMDSVIYARKQYLREGGLILPNRCNISIVGYGDLDRHNEFIGFWKNVYGFDMSCMKKEVLREATVEECKPDHVITNANIIANFDLMEVDVDCPNFSYDFELNVKRDSHLTALVGYFDTFFELPEHIEFSTSPYTRPTHWKQTIFYLEEPVPVREGQSICGKFICRRDPKDVRSLFITIEVFNMILKYTLD
;
A
#
# COMPACT_ATOMS: atom_id res chain seq x y z
N MET A 1 41.74 38.48 37.92
CA MET A 1 43.07 38.74 37.37
C MET A 1 43.46 37.44 36.68
N SER A 2 42.89 37.19 35.49
CA SER A 2 43.35 37.70 34.16
C SER A 2 44.64 36.95 33.77
N ASP A 3 44.80 36.36 32.59
CA ASP A 3 44.56 36.84 31.22
C ASP A 3 44.22 35.60 30.33
N GLU A 4 43.26 35.58 29.39
CA GLU A 4 43.09 36.32 28.11
C GLU A 4 44.20 36.06 27.06
N ASP A 5 43.82 35.34 26.01
CA ASP A 5 44.34 35.31 24.61
C ASP A 5 43.47 34.29 23.85
N ASP A 6 42.95 34.45 22.64
CA ASP A 6 42.74 35.57 21.72
C ASP A 6 41.81 34.99 20.63
N CYS A 7 40.67 35.63 20.34
CA CYS A 7 39.68 35.17 19.36
C CYS A 7 39.36 36.32 18.39
N PRO A 8 39.45 36.15 17.05
CA PRO A 8 39.06 37.19 16.10
C PRO A 8 37.55 37.16 15.76
N PRO A 9 36.98 38.27 15.26
CA PRO A 9 35.60 38.64 15.52
C PRO A 9 34.56 38.17 14.48
N LEU A 10 33.33 38.17 14.98
CA LEU A 10 32.03 37.95 14.32
C LEU A 10 31.76 38.96 13.18
N CYS A 11 31.22 38.46 12.07
CA CYS A 11 30.23 39.18 11.28
C CYS A 11 28.86 38.57 11.56
N GLU A 12 27.93 39.44 11.91
CA GLU A 12 26.52 39.21 12.23
C GLU A 12 25.73 38.75 10.99
N MET A 13 24.79 37.83 11.19
CA MET A 13 23.50 37.83 10.48
C MET A 13 22.46 37.00 11.24
N ASP A 14 21.62 37.77 11.95
CA ASP A 14 20.20 37.60 12.25
C ASP A 14 19.61 36.22 12.61
N THR A 15 19.25 36.17 13.89
CA THR A 15 18.29 35.29 14.54
C THR A 15 16.87 35.48 14.00
N ALA A 16 16.19 34.39 13.67
CA ALA A 16 14.72 34.32 13.70
C ALA A 16 14.30 32.97 14.28
N ASP A 17 13.51 33.06 15.35
CA ASP A 17 12.97 31.98 16.17
C ASP A 17 12.25 30.89 15.36
N SER A 18 12.55 29.63 15.68
CA SER A 18 11.72 28.48 15.37
C SER A 18 10.73 28.28 16.52
N ASN A 19 9.51 28.80 16.36
CA ASN A 19 8.34 28.34 17.10
C ASN A 19 7.49 27.54 16.12
N GLY A 20 7.16 26.31 16.52
CA GLY A 20 6.28 25.42 15.80
C GLY A 20 4.83 25.91 15.86
N GLU A 21 4.12 25.72 14.76
CA GLU A 21 2.67 25.62 14.71
C GLU A 21 2.34 24.47 13.75
N ASP A 22 1.41 23.64 14.22
CA ASP A 22 0.98 22.37 13.67
C ASP A 22 0.34 22.54 12.28
N GLU A 23 0.76 21.74 11.29
CA GLU A 23 0.11 21.65 9.98
C GLU A 23 -1.20 20.86 10.11
N GLU A 24 -2.28 21.59 10.40
CA GLU A 24 -3.66 21.14 10.29
C GLU A 24 -3.99 20.94 8.80
N TRP A 25 -4.35 19.72 8.40
CA TRP A 25 -4.72 19.40 7.02
C TRP A 25 -6.05 20.08 6.67
N GLU A 26 -6.01 21.20 5.95
CA GLU A 26 -7.21 21.79 5.35
C GLU A 26 -7.75 20.89 4.24
N VAL A 27 -8.96 20.37 4.46
CA VAL A 27 -9.74 19.62 3.47
C VAL A 27 -10.02 20.56 2.28
N ALA A 28 -9.58 20.18 1.08
CA ALA A 28 -9.84 20.95 -0.13
C ALA A 28 -11.36 21.10 -0.35
N GLU A 29 -11.86 22.33 -0.37
CA GLU A 29 -13.24 22.61 -0.77
C GLU A 29 -13.46 22.21 -2.23
N GLU A 30 -14.46 21.36 -2.50
CA GLU A 30 -14.89 20.94 -3.83
C GLU A 30 -15.13 22.15 -4.75
N GLN A 31 -14.29 22.32 -5.76
CA GLN A 31 -14.53 23.29 -6.84
C GLN A 31 -15.74 22.82 -7.66
N ASN A 32 -16.88 23.50 -7.49
CA ASN A 32 -18.10 23.23 -8.26
C ASN A 32 -18.00 23.78 -9.69
N ASP A 33 -17.39 23.01 -10.59
CA ASP A 33 -17.39 23.33 -12.02
C ASP A 33 -18.81 23.19 -12.62
N PRO A 34 -19.28 24.17 -13.42
CA PRO A 34 -20.61 24.14 -14.00
C PRO A 34 -20.75 23.00 -15.04
N VAL A 35 -21.77 22.15 -14.85
CA VAL A 35 -21.99 20.92 -15.62
C VAL A 35 -23.06 21.12 -16.70
N LYS A 36 -22.68 21.02 -17.97
CA LYS A 36 -23.65 21.05 -19.10
C LYS A 36 -24.40 19.73 -19.23
N CYS A 37 -25.72 19.75 -19.36
CA CYS A 37 -26.55 18.55 -19.56
C CYS A 37 -26.12 17.75 -20.80
N LEU A 38 -26.25 16.42 -20.73
CA LEU A 38 -25.92 15.50 -21.83
C LEU A 38 -26.79 15.68 -23.09
N PHE A 39 -28.06 16.10 -22.94
CA PHE A 39 -29.06 16.08 -24.01
C PHE A 39 -29.64 17.45 -24.37
N CYS A 40 -29.28 18.52 -23.67
CA CYS A 40 -29.72 19.89 -23.99
C CYS A 40 -28.68 20.94 -23.56
N ASP A 41 -29.00 22.22 -23.77
CA ASP A 41 -28.11 23.34 -23.47
C ASP A 41 -28.21 23.86 -22.03
N SER A 42 -28.91 23.15 -21.13
CA SER A 42 -28.97 23.53 -19.72
C SER A 42 -27.61 23.31 -19.04
N ILE A 43 -27.25 24.22 -18.13
CA ILE A 43 -26.02 24.16 -17.34
C ILE A 43 -26.44 24.13 -15.87
N SER A 44 -25.93 23.15 -15.14
CA SER A 44 -26.22 22.92 -13.73
C SER A 44 -25.02 23.29 -12.87
N PRO A 45 -25.23 23.80 -11.65
CA PRO A 45 -24.14 24.21 -10.77
C PRO A 45 -23.33 23.02 -10.21
N THR A 46 -23.91 21.81 -10.18
CA THR A 46 -23.25 20.60 -9.68
C THR A 46 -23.64 19.38 -10.53
N MET A 47 -22.82 18.32 -10.46
CA MET A 47 -23.08 17.06 -11.16
C MET A 47 -24.39 16.41 -10.70
N THR A 48 -24.68 16.43 -9.40
CA THR A 48 -25.94 15.95 -8.82
C THR A 48 -27.17 16.63 -9.44
N VAL A 49 -27.11 17.94 -9.66
CA VAL A 49 -28.20 18.68 -10.30
C VAL A 49 -28.31 18.32 -11.78
N ALA A 50 -27.18 18.11 -12.48
CA ALA A 50 -27.15 17.70 -13.88
C ALA A 50 -27.76 16.30 -14.09
N ILE A 51 -27.44 15.34 -13.23
CA ILE A 51 -28.01 13.98 -13.24
C ILE A 51 -29.52 14.03 -13.00
N ARG A 52 -29.98 14.84 -12.04
CA ARG A 52 -31.42 15.03 -11.77
C ARG A 52 -32.13 15.65 -12.97
N HIS A 53 -31.53 16.66 -13.59
CA HIS A 53 -32.07 17.30 -14.78
C HIS A 53 -32.18 16.31 -15.95
N ALA A 54 -31.15 15.49 -16.19
CA ALA A 54 -31.18 14.45 -17.22
C ALA A 54 -32.32 13.45 -16.99
N LYS A 55 -32.56 13.05 -15.73
CA LYS A 55 -33.66 12.16 -15.37
C LYS A 55 -35.03 12.82 -15.54
N GLN A 56 -35.23 14.07 -15.11
CA GLN A 56 -36.53 14.71 -15.11
C GLN A 56 -36.96 15.25 -16.48
N GLN A 57 -36.03 15.78 -17.27
CA GLN A 57 -36.34 16.45 -18.55
C GLN A 57 -36.12 15.55 -19.77
N HIS A 58 -35.24 14.55 -19.65
CA HIS A 58 -34.89 13.66 -20.76
C HIS A 58 -35.22 12.19 -20.47
N ASP A 59 -35.77 11.89 -19.29
CA ASP A 59 -36.06 10.52 -18.83
C ASP A 59 -34.83 9.59 -18.96
N PHE A 60 -33.64 10.17 -18.74
CA PHE A 60 -32.36 9.47 -18.75
C PHE A 60 -31.94 9.16 -17.31
N ASP A 61 -32.15 7.91 -16.89
CA ASP A 61 -31.79 7.42 -15.56
C ASP A 61 -30.39 6.81 -15.58
N LEU A 62 -29.34 7.60 -15.30
CA LEU A 62 -27.94 7.14 -15.36
C LEU A 62 -27.70 5.87 -14.51
N ALA A 63 -28.28 5.81 -13.31
CA ALA A 63 -28.19 4.64 -12.44
C ALA A 63 -28.86 3.39 -13.02
N GLY A 64 -30.00 3.59 -13.71
CA GLY A 64 -30.67 2.55 -14.46
C GLY A 64 -29.85 2.08 -15.68
N VAL A 65 -29.17 3.01 -16.35
CA VAL A 65 -28.29 2.73 -17.50
C VAL A 65 -27.04 1.97 -17.03
N ARG A 66 -26.39 2.38 -15.93
CA ARG A 66 -25.25 1.66 -15.31
C ARG A 66 -25.61 0.20 -15.03
N ARG A 67 -26.76 -0.04 -14.39
CA ARG A 67 -27.24 -1.41 -14.09
C ARG A 67 -27.65 -2.20 -15.34
N ARG A 68 -28.29 -1.56 -16.33
CA ARG A 68 -28.79 -2.23 -17.54
C ARG A 68 -27.68 -2.67 -18.47
N TYR A 69 -26.63 -1.86 -18.60
CA TYR A 69 -25.55 -2.08 -19.54
C TYR A 69 -24.25 -2.54 -18.88
N HIS A 70 -24.24 -2.74 -17.57
CA HIS A 70 -23.05 -3.09 -16.79
C HIS A 70 -21.89 -2.13 -17.06
N LEU A 71 -22.14 -0.82 -16.94
CA LEU A 71 -21.13 0.20 -17.24
C LEU A 71 -20.02 0.15 -16.18
N ASP A 72 -18.81 -0.19 -16.62
CA ASP A 72 -17.55 0.14 -15.96
C ASP A 72 -17.09 1.56 -16.36
N GLU A 73 -16.01 2.06 -15.74
CA GLU A 73 -15.47 3.40 -16.02
C GLU A 73 -15.18 3.62 -17.52
N TYR A 74 -14.58 2.63 -18.18
CA TYR A 74 -14.25 2.70 -19.61
C TYR A 74 -15.51 2.76 -20.49
N SER A 75 -16.52 1.96 -20.17
CA SER A 75 -17.80 1.94 -20.89
C SER A 75 -18.60 3.22 -20.64
N TYR A 76 -18.49 3.80 -19.43
CA TYR A 76 -19.05 5.11 -19.10
C TYR A 76 -18.38 6.22 -19.91
N ILE A 77 -17.04 6.29 -19.94
CA ILE A 77 -16.29 7.27 -20.74
C ILE A 77 -16.68 7.15 -22.22
N LYS A 78 -16.71 5.92 -22.77
CA LYS A 78 -17.14 5.66 -24.15
C LYS A 78 -18.58 6.15 -24.40
N MET A 79 -19.49 5.92 -23.46
CA MET A 79 -20.88 6.38 -23.54
C MET A 79 -20.99 7.91 -23.55
N ILE A 80 -20.31 8.60 -22.64
CA ILE A 80 -20.32 10.07 -22.56
C ILE A 80 -19.76 10.66 -23.86
N ASN A 81 -18.63 10.15 -24.35
CA ASN A 81 -18.03 10.59 -25.61
C ASN A 81 -18.95 10.31 -26.82
N TYR A 82 -19.65 9.17 -26.83
CA TYR A 82 -20.65 8.87 -27.84
C TYR A 82 -21.82 9.85 -27.82
N ILE A 83 -22.35 10.17 -26.63
CA ILE A 83 -23.45 11.13 -26.48
C ILE A 83 -23.05 12.50 -27.01
N ARG A 84 -21.84 12.96 -26.69
CA ARG A 84 -21.34 14.27 -27.14
C ARG A 84 -21.07 14.34 -28.64
N ARG A 85 -20.57 13.27 -29.25
CA ARG A 85 -20.22 13.24 -30.68
C ARG A 85 -21.42 12.99 -31.58
N GLU A 86 -22.20 11.97 -31.27
CA GLU A 86 -23.28 11.50 -32.14
C GLU A 86 -24.65 12.12 -31.81
N LYS A 87 -24.77 12.80 -30.66
CA LYS A 87 -26.00 13.46 -30.18
C LYS A 87 -27.25 12.56 -30.29
N PRO A 88 -27.21 11.33 -29.74
CA PRO A 88 -28.35 10.43 -29.73
C PRO A 88 -29.49 10.99 -28.86
N SER A 89 -30.71 10.51 -29.07
CA SER A 89 -31.81 10.77 -28.15
C SER A 89 -31.71 9.89 -26.91
N ALA A 90 -32.16 10.40 -25.75
CA ALA A 90 -32.16 9.67 -24.48
C ALA A 90 -32.94 8.34 -24.53
N GLU A 91 -33.95 8.24 -25.40
CA GLU A 91 -34.74 7.01 -25.63
C GLU A 91 -33.89 5.80 -26.02
N GLN A 92 -32.75 6.01 -26.70
CA GLN A 92 -31.87 4.92 -27.13
C GLN A 92 -31.26 4.14 -25.95
N PHE A 93 -31.17 4.76 -24.77
CA PHE A 93 -30.61 4.16 -23.57
C PHE A 93 -31.64 3.38 -22.73
N LYS A 94 -32.89 3.31 -23.20
CA LYS A 94 -33.99 2.59 -22.52
C LYS A 94 -34.22 1.17 -23.04
N VAL A 95 -33.77 0.89 -24.26
CA VAL A 95 -33.94 -0.42 -24.90
C VAL A 95 -33.01 -1.45 -24.22
N ALA A 96 -33.43 -2.72 -24.14
CA ALA A 96 -32.57 -3.78 -23.64
C ALA A 96 -31.36 -3.97 -24.58
N PRO A 97 -30.16 -4.28 -24.07
CA PRO A 97 -28.98 -4.45 -24.91
C PRO A 97 -29.20 -5.52 -25.98
N GLY A 98 -29.04 -5.13 -27.24
CA GLY A 98 -28.81 -6.05 -28.36
C GLY A 98 -27.35 -6.49 -28.39
N SER A 99 -26.98 -7.35 -29.35
CA SER A 99 -25.64 -7.97 -29.44
C SER A 99 -24.47 -7.01 -29.71
N SER A 100 -24.68 -5.68 -29.78
CA SER A 100 -23.61 -4.69 -29.75
C SER A 100 -24.10 -3.35 -29.19
N LEU A 101 -23.30 -2.77 -28.28
CA LEU A 101 -23.54 -1.42 -27.77
C LEU A 101 -23.14 -0.38 -28.84
N PRO A 102 -23.93 0.69 -29.06
CA PRO A 102 -23.60 1.72 -30.04
C PRO A 102 -22.24 2.40 -29.82
N TRP A 103 -21.76 2.43 -28.57
CA TRP A 103 -20.49 3.05 -28.16
C TRP A 103 -19.37 2.04 -27.87
N ALA A 104 -19.50 0.76 -28.26
CA ALA A 104 -18.50 -0.26 -27.96
C ALA A 104 -17.11 0.01 -28.57
N HIS A 105 -17.07 0.73 -29.70
CA HIS A 105 -15.85 0.95 -30.47
C HIS A 105 -14.87 1.90 -29.76
N ASP A 106 -13.58 1.57 -29.81
CA ASP A 106 -12.50 2.33 -29.14
C ASP A 106 -12.30 3.77 -29.64
N GLN A 107 -12.97 4.17 -30.72
CA GLN A 107 -12.94 5.57 -31.18
C GLN A 107 -13.51 6.54 -30.12
N TYR A 108 -14.35 6.01 -29.21
CA TYR A 108 -14.95 6.75 -28.10
C TYR A 108 -14.09 6.74 -26.82
N LEU A 109 -12.89 6.14 -26.82
CA LEU A 109 -11.90 6.34 -25.75
C LEU A 109 -11.14 7.66 -25.88
N LYS A 110 -11.19 8.31 -27.05
CA LYS A 110 -10.62 9.64 -27.21
C LYS A 110 -11.57 10.65 -26.53
N PRO A 111 -11.13 11.39 -25.50
CA PRO A 111 -12.00 12.31 -24.76
C PRO A 111 -12.48 13.46 -25.64
N VAL A 112 -13.66 13.98 -25.33
CA VAL A 112 -14.06 15.33 -25.73
C VAL A 112 -13.41 16.31 -24.75
N GLU A 113 -12.76 17.35 -25.26
CA GLU A 113 -12.04 18.32 -24.43
C GLU A 113 -12.96 19.02 -23.42
N ASN A 114 -12.48 19.17 -22.18
CA ASN A 114 -13.16 19.87 -21.08
C ASN A 114 -14.59 19.39 -20.78
N GLU A 115 -14.82 18.07 -20.81
CA GLU A 115 -16.12 17.48 -20.49
C GLU A 115 -16.23 17.12 -19.01
N THR A 116 -17.01 17.89 -18.25
CA THR A 116 -17.19 17.68 -16.80
C THR A 116 -17.82 16.34 -16.44
N TRP A 117 -18.61 15.73 -17.33
CA TRP A 117 -19.13 14.37 -17.11
C TRP A 117 -18.03 13.30 -17.14
N LEU A 118 -16.89 13.54 -17.79
CA LEU A 118 -15.74 12.63 -17.77
C LEU A 118 -14.90 12.76 -16.48
N MET A 119 -15.11 13.82 -15.71
CA MET A 119 -14.47 14.05 -14.41
C MET A 119 -15.28 13.48 -13.24
N PHE A 120 -16.50 13.02 -13.51
CA PHE A 120 -17.36 12.40 -12.50
C PHE A 120 -16.89 11.00 -12.19
N ASP A 121 -16.66 10.72 -10.92
CA ASP A 121 -16.44 9.36 -10.43
C ASP A 121 -17.76 8.59 -10.48
N LEU A 122 -17.79 7.50 -11.23
CA LEU A 122 -18.98 6.68 -11.41
C LEU A 122 -19.38 5.95 -10.12
N ASP A 123 -18.48 5.79 -9.16
CA ASP A 123 -18.75 5.15 -7.88
C ASP A 123 -19.47 6.08 -6.89
N GLU A 124 -19.29 7.39 -7.00
CA GLU A 124 -20.09 8.40 -6.26
C GLU A 124 -21.58 8.39 -6.63
N LEU A 125 -21.94 7.79 -7.76
CA LEU A 125 -23.33 7.75 -8.25
C LEU A 125 -24.29 7.08 -7.26
N ASP A 126 -23.83 6.07 -6.52
CA ASP A 126 -24.64 5.35 -5.56
C ASP A 126 -24.90 6.19 -4.29
N GLU A 127 -23.93 7.01 -3.87
CA GLU A 127 -24.06 7.94 -2.74
C GLU A 127 -25.04 9.08 -3.05
N ILE A 128 -24.97 9.64 -4.27
CA ILE A 128 -25.89 10.69 -4.73
C ILE A 128 -27.35 10.23 -4.71
N LEU A 129 -27.61 8.93 -4.97
CA LEU A 129 -28.96 8.37 -4.98
C LEU A 129 -29.50 8.08 -3.58
N LEU A 130 -28.63 7.66 -2.65
CA LEU A 130 -29.00 7.37 -1.26
C LEU A 130 -29.43 8.63 -0.49
N ASN A 131 -28.79 9.77 -0.77
CA ASN A 131 -29.11 11.06 -0.14
C ASN A 131 -30.45 11.69 -0.58
N ASN A 132 -31.15 11.14 -1.58
CA ASN A 132 -32.41 11.69 -2.10
C ASN A 132 -33.68 10.96 -1.61
N GLY A 133 -33.59 10.13 -0.56
CA GLY A 133 -34.72 9.34 -0.03
C GLY A 133 -35.68 10.06 0.94
N SER A 134 -35.41 11.29 1.37
CA SER A 134 -36.22 11.99 2.37
C SER A 134 -36.81 13.31 1.85
N SER A 135 -37.84 13.24 1.01
CA SER A 135 -38.82 14.33 0.89
C SER A 135 -40.14 13.87 0.25
N THR A 136 -41.11 13.47 1.08
CA THR A 136 -42.53 13.43 0.67
C THR A 136 -43.46 13.89 1.80
N GLY A 137 -44.08 15.06 1.61
CA GLY A 137 -45.52 15.29 1.80
C GLY A 137 -46.06 15.77 3.17
N GLY A 138 -46.63 16.99 3.19
CA GLY A 138 -47.60 17.45 4.21
C GLY A 138 -48.04 18.91 4.05
N ASN A 139 -49.33 19.16 3.79
CA ASN A 139 -49.95 20.41 3.32
C ASN A 139 -50.36 21.47 4.38
N GLY A 140 -50.02 22.75 4.12
CA GLY A 140 -50.83 24.02 4.22
C GLY A 140 -51.33 24.57 5.58
N PRO A 141 -51.87 25.82 5.67
CA PRO A 141 -51.91 26.95 4.71
C PRO A 141 -51.62 28.38 5.29
N LEU A 142 -51.36 29.33 4.38
CA LEU A 142 -51.63 30.80 4.38
C LEU A 142 -51.60 31.65 5.68
N GLY A 143 -50.75 32.68 5.70
CA GLY A 143 -50.91 33.88 6.54
C GLY A 143 -49.70 34.83 6.53
N GLU A 144 -49.83 35.99 5.91
CA GLU A 144 -48.86 37.10 5.91
C GLU A 144 -48.57 37.62 7.33
N LYS A 145 -47.30 37.93 7.65
CA LYS A 145 -46.80 39.30 7.94
C LYS A 145 -45.39 39.29 8.54
N GLU A 146 -44.61 40.24 8.04
CA GLU A 146 -43.29 40.66 8.51
C GLU A 146 -43.29 41.07 10.00
N ASN A 147 -42.27 40.65 10.74
CA ASN A 147 -41.33 41.54 11.44
C ASN A 147 -40.43 40.75 12.42
N GLY A 148 -39.13 41.02 12.36
CA GLY A 148 -38.29 41.14 13.56
C GLY A 148 -37.28 40.03 13.86
N ALA A 149 -36.03 40.31 13.46
CA ALA A 149 -34.78 40.08 14.19
C ALA A 149 -34.34 38.65 14.57
N ASP A 150 -33.23 38.23 13.96
CA ASP A 150 -31.92 38.01 14.62
C ASP A 150 -31.22 36.77 14.02
N ILE A 151 -30.27 36.99 13.08
CA ILE A 151 -29.35 35.95 12.60
C ILE A 151 -27.96 36.58 12.41
N GLY A 152 -27.05 36.18 13.31
CA GLY A 152 -25.65 35.80 13.12
C GLY A 152 -24.79 36.55 12.09
N GLU A 153 -23.73 37.19 12.60
CA GLU A 153 -22.62 37.79 11.86
C GLU A 153 -22.00 36.86 10.82
N THR A 154 -22.00 37.30 9.56
CA THR A 154 -21.09 36.79 8.52
C THR A 154 -19.76 37.52 8.66
N MET A 155 -18.68 36.81 9.05
CA MET A 155 -17.33 37.38 8.97
C MET A 155 -16.96 37.61 7.51
N THR A 156 -16.69 38.87 7.15
CA THR A 156 -16.17 39.25 5.83
C THR A 156 -14.66 39.46 5.94
N LEU A 157 -13.88 38.67 5.19
CA LEU A 157 -12.42 38.82 5.08
C LEU A 157 -12.09 40.22 4.53
N THR A 158 -11.09 40.87 5.12
CA THR A 158 -10.66 42.20 4.66
C THR A 158 -10.01 42.12 3.28
N THR A 159 -10.10 43.19 2.48
CA THR A 159 -9.53 43.27 1.13
C THR A 159 -8.04 42.93 1.08
N ASP A 160 -7.30 43.19 2.16
CA ASP A 160 -5.87 42.88 2.25
C ASP A 160 -5.61 41.40 2.54
N GLN A 161 -6.45 40.73 3.34
CA GLN A 161 -6.41 39.27 3.51
C GLN A 161 -6.71 38.55 2.20
N TYR A 162 -7.70 39.04 1.44
CA TYR A 162 -8.04 38.47 0.13
C TYR A 162 -6.89 38.60 -0.87
N ARG A 163 -6.20 39.75 -0.93
CA ARG A 163 -5.00 39.91 -1.79
C ARG A 163 -3.85 38.99 -1.38
N LYS A 164 -3.65 38.79 -0.08
CA LYS A 164 -2.58 37.92 0.43
C LYS A 164 -2.86 36.46 0.06
N LEU A 165 -4.11 36.02 0.20
CA LEU A 165 -4.56 34.69 -0.20
C LEU A 165 -4.41 34.49 -1.72
N GLN A 166 -4.80 35.49 -2.53
CA GLN A 166 -4.61 35.44 -3.98
C GLN A 166 -3.13 35.33 -4.39
N GLY A 167 -2.23 35.97 -3.63
CA GLY A 167 -0.79 35.85 -3.83
C GLY A 167 -0.27 34.43 -3.57
N ILE A 168 -0.70 33.81 -2.47
CA ILE A 168 -0.33 32.44 -2.08
C ILE A 168 -0.85 31.43 -3.12
N ILE A 169 -2.11 31.58 -3.56
CA ILE A 169 -2.70 30.71 -4.59
C ILE A 169 -1.90 30.78 -5.90
N ASN A 170 -1.49 31.98 -6.32
CA ASN A 170 -0.71 32.14 -7.54
C ASN A 170 0.69 31.50 -7.42
N ASP A 171 1.32 31.59 -6.25
CA ASP A 171 2.64 30.98 -6.00
C ASP A 171 2.55 29.45 -5.99
N LEU A 172 1.58 28.88 -5.26
CA LEU A 172 1.32 27.44 -5.24
C LEU A 172 0.97 26.89 -6.62
N THR A 173 0.18 27.64 -7.41
CA THR A 173 -0.16 27.27 -8.79
C THR A 173 1.10 27.24 -9.68
N ALA A 174 2.04 28.17 -9.47
CA ALA A 174 3.30 28.17 -10.20
C ALA A 174 4.18 26.97 -9.81
N GLN A 175 4.26 26.64 -8.52
CA GLN A 175 4.99 25.47 -8.02
C GLN A 175 4.41 24.15 -8.54
N LEU A 176 3.08 24.03 -8.59
CA LEU A 176 2.39 22.86 -9.15
C LEU A 176 2.74 22.66 -10.62
N ARG A 177 2.70 23.73 -11.44
CA ARG A 177 3.10 23.66 -12.85
C ARG A 177 4.56 23.27 -13.03
N GLU A 178 5.45 23.73 -12.16
CA GLU A 178 6.85 23.33 -12.18
C GLU A 178 7.01 21.83 -11.89
N LYS A 179 6.30 21.31 -10.89
CA LYS A 179 6.30 19.88 -10.57
C LYS A 179 5.67 19.01 -11.66
N GLU A 180 4.59 19.45 -12.30
CA GLU A 180 3.99 18.75 -13.45
C GLU A 180 4.98 18.66 -14.62
N ASN A 181 5.69 19.75 -14.92
CA ASN A 181 6.73 19.75 -15.96
C ASN A 181 7.87 18.78 -15.61
N LEU A 182 8.30 18.72 -14.34
CA LEU A 182 9.31 17.75 -13.88
C LEU A 182 8.83 16.31 -14.03
N LEU A 183 7.57 16.02 -13.68
CA LEU A 183 6.97 14.69 -13.85
C LEU A 183 6.88 14.29 -15.33
N GLN A 184 6.47 15.21 -16.19
CA GLN A 184 6.39 14.97 -17.63
C GLN A 184 7.80 14.74 -18.24
N HIS A 185 8.80 15.48 -17.77
CA HIS A 185 10.19 15.25 -18.13
C HIS A 185 10.71 13.89 -17.65
N ALA A 186 10.40 13.48 -16.41
CA ALA A 186 10.76 12.17 -15.87
C ALA A 186 10.09 11.04 -16.67
N ALA A 187 8.80 11.15 -16.98
CA ALA A 187 8.07 10.18 -17.81
C ALA A 187 8.69 10.06 -19.22
N SER A 188 9.02 11.18 -19.85
CA SER A 188 9.68 11.17 -21.16
C SER A 188 11.09 10.55 -21.12
N SER A 189 11.79 10.70 -20.00
CA SER A 189 13.13 10.14 -19.78
C SER A 189 13.06 8.63 -19.55
N MET A 190 12.06 8.16 -18.79
CA MET A 190 11.77 6.73 -18.62
C MET A 190 11.44 6.05 -19.96
N GLU A 191 10.67 6.70 -20.83
CA GLU A 191 10.34 6.12 -22.15
C GLU A 191 11.58 6.04 -23.07
N LYS A 192 12.42 7.07 -23.07
CA LYS A 192 13.72 7.05 -23.79
C LYS A 192 14.66 5.97 -23.28
N MET A 193 14.64 5.70 -21.97
CA MET A 193 15.43 4.65 -21.34
C MET A 193 14.91 3.26 -21.71
N LYS A 194 13.59 3.04 -21.67
CA LYS A 194 12.93 1.83 -22.17
C LYS A 194 13.28 1.55 -23.63
N GLN A 195 13.32 2.58 -24.47
CA GLN A 195 13.66 2.47 -25.88
C GLN A 195 15.15 2.19 -26.11
N SER A 196 16.04 2.86 -25.35
CA SER A 196 17.49 2.62 -25.42
C SER A 196 17.84 1.19 -24.98
N PHE A 197 17.17 0.68 -23.95
CA PHE A 197 17.32 -0.70 -23.48
C PHE A 197 16.89 -1.72 -24.55
N ARG A 198 15.78 -1.45 -25.25
CA ARG A 198 15.29 -2.29 -26.34
C ARG A 198 16.31 -2.40 -27.48
N ASN A 199 16.96 -1.29 -27.83
CA ASN A 199 17.99 -1.25 -28.86
C ASN A 199 19.25 -2.03 -28.45
N VAL A 200 19.66 -1.98 -27.17
CA VAL A 200 20.82 -2.73 -26.66
C VAL A 200 20.55 -4.25 -26.63
N MET A 201 19.30 -4.66 -26.37
CA MET A 201 18.91 -6.08 -26.43
C MET A 201 18.86 -6.64 -27.86
N GLU A 202 18.55 -5.81 -28.86
CA GLU A 202 18.51 -6.24 -30.26
C GLU A 202 19.91 -6.40 -30.89
N GLU A 203 20.94 -5.72 -30.37
CA GLU A 203 22.32 -5.82 -30.88
C GLU A 203 23.12 -7.04 -30.33
N SER A 204 22.54 -7.87 -29.47
CA SER A 204 23.27 -8.96 -28.79
C SER A 204 22.64 -10.36 -28.91
N ALA A 205 21.83 -10.63 -29.93
CA ALA A 205 21.27 -11.97 -30.17
C ALA A 205 22.12 -12.81 -31.16
N PRO A 206 22.68 -13.98 -30.77
CA PRO A 206 23.02 -15.03 -31.71
C PRO A 206 21.78 -15.90 -32.04
N SER A 207 21.80 -16.43 -33.26
CA SER A 207 20.75 -17.21 -33.92
C SER A 207 20.26 -18.45 -33.16
N LYS A 208 18.94 -18.62 -33.12
CA LYS A 208 18.22 -19.79 -32.59
C LYS A 208 18.38 -21.02 -33.51
N GLU A 209 19.00 -22.08 -33.01
CA GLU A 209 18.72 -23.45 -33.43
C GLU A 209 18.26 -24.28 -32.23
N ALA A 210 17.19 -25.04 -32.45
CA ALA A 210 16.37 -25.69 -31.44
C ALA A 210 16.95 -27.03 -30.97
N VAL A 211 16.91 -27.29 -29.66
CA VAL A 211 16.96 -28.65 -29.10
C VAL A 211 15.79 -28.82 -28.13
N LYS A 212 14.83 -29.65 -28.54
CA LYS A 212 13.72 -30.13 -27.70
C LYS A 212 14.23 -31.24 -26.77
N GLY A 213 14.17 -31.03 -25.46
CA GLY A 213 14.38 -32.05 -24.43
C GLY A 213 13.15 -32.18 -23.53
N ALA A 214 12.29 -33.16 -23.83
CA ALA A 214 11.10 -33.48 -23.05
C ALA A 214 11.48 -34.19 -21.74
N GLY A 215 11.75 -33.42 -20.69
CA GLY A 215 12.08 -33.95 -19.35
C GLY A 215 11.76 -32.99 -18.19
N GLY A 216 11.73 -31.68 -18.43
CA GLY A 216 11.45 -30.67 -17.39
C GLY A 216 9.97 -30.54 -17.01
N ASP A 217 9.06 -30.68 -17.97
CA ASP A 217 7.63 -30.38 -17.78
C ASP A 217 6.94 -31.21 -16.70
N LYS A 218 7.35 -32.47 -16.52
CA LYS A 218 6.72 -33.36 -15.54
C LYS A 218 7.11 -33.01 -14.11
N LYS A 219 8.33 -32.53 -13.90
CA LYS A 219 8.81 -32.12 -12.56
C LYS A 219 8.19 -30.78 -12.16
N LEU A 220 8.05 -29.86 -13.12
CA LEU A 220 7.38 -28.56 -12.95
C LEU A 220 5.87 -28.74 -12.69
N GLN A 221 5.20 -29.62 -13.43
CA GLN A 221 3.78 -29.94 -13.21
C GLN A 221 3.52 -30.63 -11.86
N GLN A 222 4.44 -31.48 -11.40
CA GLN A 222 4.32 -32.16 -10.11
C GLN A 222 4.56 -31.21 -8.92
N ILE A 223 5.35 -30.15 -9.11
CA ILE A 223 5.55 -29.07 -8.13
C ILE A 223 4.31 -28.16 -8.11
N LYS A 224 3.79 -27.75 -9.28
CA LYS A 224 2.55 -26.95 -9.40
C LYS A 224 1.33 -27.59 -8.72
N LYS A 225 1.21 -28.93 -8.77
CA LYS A 225 0.07 -29.67 -8.19
C LYS A 225 0.08 -29.78 -6.65
N LYS A 226 1.18 -29.42 -5.99
CA LYS A 226 1.29 -29.33 -4.52
C LYS A 226 1.14 -27.89 -4.00
N LEU A 227 1.13 -26.92 -4.91
CA LEU A 227 1.17 -25.47 -4.65
C LEU A 227 -0.19 -24.79 -4.90
N GLU A 228 -1.30 -25.55 -4.91
CA GLU A 228 -2.61 -25.09 -5.42
C GLU A 228 -3.22 -23.89 -4.65
N HIS A 229 -2.60 -23.41 -3.56
CA HIS A 229 -3.02 -22.19 -2.84
C HIS A 229 -1.84 -21.37 -2.29
N CYS A 230 -1.09 -20.70 -3.17
CA CYS A 230 0.07 -19.84 -2.84
C CYS A 230 0.26 -18.75 -3.91
N VAL A 231 1.13 -17.74 -3.71
CA VAL A 231 1.25 -16.58 -4.64
C VAL A 231 1.57 -16.97 -6.09
N SER A 232 2.28 -18.09 -6.30
CA SER A 232 2.58 -18.61 -7.64
C SER A 232 1.34 -19.01 -8.45
N SER A 233 0.18 -19.17 -7.79
CA SER A 233 -1.09 -19.51 -8.43
C SER A 233 -1.87 -18.29 -8.95
N VAL A 234 -1.51 -17.08 -8.52
CA VAL A 234 -2.12 -15.82 -8.98
C VAL A 234 -1.57 -15.44 -10.36
N SER A 235 -2.41 -14.91 -11.25
CA SER A 235 -1.96 -14.41 -12.54
C SER A 235 -1.26 -13.06 -12.38
N VAL A 236 -0.31 -12.71 -13.24
CA VAL A 236 0.40 -11.42 -13.16
C VAL A 236 -0.56 -10.23 -13.31
N ASP A 237 -1.61 -10.38 -14.11
CA ASP A 237 -2.62 -9.34 -14.32
C ASP A 237 -3.45 -9.07 -13.05
N ASP A 238 -3.82 -10.14 -12.32
CA ASP A 238 -4.54 -10.03 -11.05
C ASP A 238 -3.64 -9.47 -9.92
N ASP A 239 -2.33 -9.58 -10.08
CA ASP A 239 -1.30 -9.16 -9.12
C ASP A 239 -0.73 -7.76 -9.40
N GLN A 240 -1.24 -7.10 -10.45
CA GLN A 240 -0.72 -5.82 -10.93
C GLN A 240 -0.87 -4.71 -9.87
N GLY A 241 -1.94 -4.74 -9.08
CA GLY A 241 -2.16 -3.79 -7.98
C GLY A 241 -1.03 -3.82 -6.95
N TYR A 242 -0.62 -5.03 -6.56
CA TYR A 242 0.52 -5.26 -5.65
C TYR A 242 1.82 -4.70 -6.23
N PHE A 243 2.19 -5.05 -7.46
CA PHE A 243 3.46 -4.58 -8.03
C PHE A 243 3.49 -3.08 -8.38
N ASN A 244 2.32 -2.48 -8.63
CA ASN A 244 2.21 -1.05 -8.92
C ASN A 244 2.54 -0.18 -7.71
N THR A 245 2.22 -0.61 -6.48
CA THR A 245 2.58 0.14 -5.27
C THR A 245 4.11 0.27 -5.17
N TYR A 246 4.84 -0.83 -5.40
CA TYR A 246 6.31 -0.86 -5.44
C TYR A 246 6.95 -0.16 -6.65
N SER A 247 6.18 0.42 -7.57
CA SER A 247 6.70 1.28 -8.63
C SER A 247 6.85 2.74 -8.16
N HIS A 248 6.22 3.10 -7.04
CA HIS A 248 6.25 4.46 -6.50
C HIS A 248 7.48 4.68 -5.60
N PHE A 249 8.17 5.82 -5.75
CA PHE A 249 9.40 6.12 -5.01
C PHE A 249 9.19 6.23 -3.49
N GLY A 250 7.99 6.61 -3.04
CA GLY A 250 7.66 6.78 -1.62
C GLY A 250 7.89 5.52 -0.79
N ILE A 251 7.45 4.36 -1.27
CA ILE A 251 7.65 3.09 -0.57
C ILE A 251 9.14 2.74 -0.47
N HIS A 252 9.92 3.01 -1.52
CA HIS A 252 11.37 2.80 -1.50
C HIS A 252 12.08 3.78 -0.56
N HIS A 253 11.60 5.02 -0.44
CA HIS A 253 12.12 5.98 0.54
C HIS A 253 11.90 5.49 1.97
N ASP A 254 10.71 4.99 2.31
CA ASP A 254 10.40 4.46 3.63
C ASP A 254 11.27 3.24 3.95
N MET A 255 11.40 2.31 2.99
CA MET A 255 12.27 1.15 3.10
C MET A 255 13.76 1.51 3.27
N LEU A 256 14.27 2.49 2.53
CA LEU A 256 15.69 2.90 2.59
C LEU A 256 16.00 3.76 3.82
N SER A 257 15.04 4.56 4.29
CA SER A 257 15.17 5.38 5.50
C SER A 257 15.03 4.56 6.79
N ASP A 258 14.45 3.35 6.71
CA ASP A 258 14.54 2.34 7.76
C ASP A 258 15.99 1.85 7.92
N GLU A 259 16.70 2.52 8.84
CA GLU A 259 18.09 2.24 9.15
C GLU A 259 18.24 0.85 9.80
N VAL A 260 17.31 0.42 10.65
CA VAL A 260 17.40 -0.88 11.33
C VAL A 260 17.36 -2.00 10.29
N ARG A 261 16.38 -1.94 9.38
CA ARG A 261 16.29 -2.88 8.25
C ARG A 261 17.56 -2.85 7.42
N THR A 262 17.87 -1.69 6.84
CA THR A 262 18.89 -1.59 5.78
C THR A 262 20.30 -1.84 6.33
N SER A 263 20.60 -1.36 7.54
CA SER A 263 21.91 -1.59 8.18
C SER A 263 22.08 -3.04 8.64
N SER A 264 21.02 -3.73 9.05
CA SER A 264 21.12 -5.14 9.45
C SER A 264 21.48 -6.04 8.27
N TYR A 265 20.85 -5.87 7.11
CA TYR A 265 21.25 -6.58 5.89
C TYR A 265 22.67 -6.20 5.46
N ARG A 266 23.01 -4.90 5.45
CA ARG A 266 24.36 -4.43 5.14
C ARG A 266 25.39 -5.12 6.02
N ASP A 267 25.16 -5.15 7.32
CA ASP A 267 26.10 -5.67 8.29
C ASP A 267 26.19 -7.19 8.23
N ALA A 268 25.07 -7.89 8.03
CA ALA A 268 25.04 -9.33 7.80
C ALA A 268 25.88 -9.72 6.57
N ILE A 269 25.77 -8.95 5.49
CA ILE A 269 26.51 -9.20 4.23
C ILE A 269 27.99 -8.78 4.37
N LEU A 270 28.27 -7.56 4.81
CA LEU A 270 29.63 -7.01 4.81
C LEU A 270 30.52 -7.58 5.92
N ARG A 271 29.97 -7.86 7.11
CA ARG A 271 30.76 -8.45 8.21
C ARG A 271 31.03 -9.94 8.00
N ASN A 272 30.25 -10.60 7.15
CA ASN A 272 30.46 -11.98 6.72
C ASN A 272 30.97 -12.06 5.27
N ALA A 273 31.71 -11.05 4.79
CA ALA A 273 32.15 -10.96 3.40
C ALA A 273 32.91 -12.20 2.90
N ASP A 274 33.66 -12.89 3.76
CA ASP A 274 34.37 -14.13 3.41
C ASP A 274 33.43 -15.25 2.92
N ILE A 275 32.17 -15.24 3.36
CA ILE A 275 31.14 -16.21 2.92
C ILE A 275 30.56 -15.79 1.56
N ILE A 276 30.44 -14.49 1.31
CA ILE A 276 29.87 -13.89 0.10
C ILE A 276 30.87 -13.87 -1.05
N LYS A 277 32.17 -13.79 -0.73
CA LYS A 277 33.24 -13.66 -1.69
C LYS A 277 33.24 -14.80 -2.71
N ASP A 278 33.39 -14.41 -3.98
CA ASP A 278 33.43 -15.32 -5.13
C ASP A 278 32.14 -16.17 -5.32
N LYS A 279 31.02 -15.80 -4.66
CA LYS A 279 29.73 -16.48 -4.76
C LYS A 279 28.79 -15.86 -5.79
N ILE A 280 27.86 -16.66 -6.29
CA ILE A 280 26.72 -16.19 -7.09
C ILE A 280 25.55 -15.90 -6.15
N VAL A 281 25.08 -14.66 -6.09
CA VAL A 281 24.00 -14.22 -5.18
C VAL A 281 22.73 -13.96 -5.96
N LEU A 282 21.57 -14.41 -5.48
CA LEU A 282 20.25 -13.99 -5.97
C LEU A 282 19.69 -12.95 -5.00
N ASP A 283 19.40 -11.75 -5.49
CA ASP A 283 18.61 -10.74 -4.78
C ASP A 283 17.16 -10.80 -5.29
N LEU A 284 16.27 -11.39 -4.49
CA LEU A 284 14.87 -11.62 -4.84
C LEU A 284 13.99 -10.49 -4.31
N GLY A 285 13.31 -9.78 -5.22
CA GLY A 285 12.60 -8.53 -4.91
C GLY A 285 13.60 -7.40 -4.70
N CYS A 286 14.49 -7.19 -5.66
CA CYS A 286 15.65 -6.34 -5.45
C CYS A 286 15.30 -4.86 -5.24
N GLY A 287 14.11 -4.40 -5.65
CA GLY A 287 13.69 -3.02 -5.59
C GLY A 287 14.72 -2.09 -6.24
N THR A 288 15.28 -1.18 -5.45
CA THR A 288 16.36 -0.26 -5.85
C THR A 288 17.76 -0.89 -5.93
N ALA A 289 17.87 -2.20 -5.71
CA ALA A 289 19.09 -3.01 -5.72
C ALA A 289 20.11 -2.67 -4.63
N ILE A 290 19.68 -2.08 -3.50
CA ILE A 290 20.56 -1.76 -2.39
C ILE A 290 21.26 -3.00 -1.80
N LEU A 291 20.55 -4.13 -1.67
CA LEU A 291 21.11 -5.38 -1.15
C LEU A 291 22.10 -5.99 -2.13
N SER A 292 21.78 -5.98 -3.42
CA SER A 292 22.71 -6.33 -4.50
C SER A 292 24.02 -5.54 -4.45
N MET A 293 23.95 -4.22 -4.19
CA MET A 293 25.15 -3.38 -4.05
C MET A 293 25.98 -3.75 -2.81
N PHE A 294 25.35 -4.12 -1.69
CA PHE A 294 26.08 -4.65 -0.53
C PHE A 294 26.76 -5.98 -0.84
N ALA A 295 26.07 -6.90 -1.52
CA ALA A 295 26.64 -8.18 -1.93
C ALA A 295 27.83 -8.00 -2.90
N SER A 296 27.72 -7.07 -3.84
CA SER A 296 28.83 -6.69 -4.72
C SER A 296 30.03 -6.16 -3.93
N LYS A 297 29.80 -5.25 -2.98
CA LYS A 297 30.85 -4.71 -2.10
C LYS A 297 31.49 -5.77 -1.18
N ALA A 298 30.75 -6.81 -0.81
CA ALA A 298 31.27 -7.97 -0.07
C ALA A 298 32.10 -8.94 -0.95
N GLY A 299 32.22 -8.68 -2.26
CA GLY A 299 33.04 -9.46 -3.17
C GLY A 299 32.31 -10.62 -3.85
N ALA A 300 30.97 -10.57 -3.94
CA ALA A 300 30.22 -11.52 -4.76
C ALA A 300 30.74 -11.56 -6.20
N LYS A 301 30.82 -12.75 -6.79
CA LYS A 301 31.27 -12.96 -8.16
C LYS A 301 30.28 -12.39 -9.18
N GLU A 302 29.00 -12.66 -8.96
CA GLU A 302 27.89 -12.23 -9.80
C GLU A 302 26.63 -12.15 -8.94
N ILE A 303 25.81 -11.12 -9.15
CA ILE A 303 24.54 -10.94 -8.47
C ILE A 303 23.43 -10.96 -9.52
N ILE A 304 22.42 -11.80 -9.32
CA ILE A 304 21.21 -11.82 -10.13
C ILE A 304 20.13 -11.09 -9.34
N SER A 305 19.69 -9.93 -9.83
CA SER A 305 18.71 -9.08 -9.14
C SER A 305 17.38 -9.18 -9.88
N VAL A 306 16.36 -9.71 -9.19
CA VAL A 306 15.05 -10.01 -9.77
C VAL A 306 14.00 -9.11 -9.15
N ASP A 307 13.24 -8.42 -9.98
CA ASP A 307 12.07 -7.65 -9.53
C ASP A 307 11.04 -7.55 -10.66
N GLN A 308 9.75 -7.63 -10.31
CA GLN A 308 8.65 -7.48 -11.27
C GLN A 308 8.29 -6.00 -11.52
N SER A 309 8.45 -5.15 -10.50
CA SER A 309 8.11 -3.72 -10.54
C SER A 309 8.95 -2.95 -11.56
N ASP A 310 8.40 -1.84 -12.06
CA ASP A 310 9.12 -0.95 -12.99
C ASP A 310 10.29 -0.21 -12.30
N ILE A 311 10.39 -0.23 -10.97
CA ILE A 311 11.54 0.32 -10.22
C ILE A 311 12.89 -0.26 -10.64
N ILE A 312 12.88 -1.47 -11.20
CA ILE A 312 14.10 -2.15 -11.66
C ILE A 312 14.86 -1.33 -12.71
N TYR A 313 14.17 -0.50 -13.50
CA TYR A 313 14.83 0.38 -14.47
C TYR A 313 15.64 1.48 -13.78
N GLN A 314 15.11 2.06 -12.70
CA GLN A 314 15.86 3.00 -11.86
C GLN A 314 17.00 2.29 -11.12
N ALA A 315 16.79 1.05 -10.67
CA ALA A 315 17.83 0.25 -10.03
C ALA A 315 19.04 0.03 -10.95
N MET A 316 18.82 -0.21 -12.25
CA MET A 316 19.88 -0.29 -13.25
C MET A 316 20.71 1.00 -13.32
N ASP A 317 20.06 2.16 -13.30
CA ASP A 317 20.75 3.45 -13.32
C ASP A 317 21.49 3.75 -12.02
N ILE A 318 20.91 3.40 -10.87
CA ILE A 318 21.57 3.50 -9.56
C ILE A 318 22.87 2.69 -9.58
N VAL A 319 22.82 1.44 -10.04
CA VAL A 319 24.00 0.56 -10.13
C VAL A 319 25.06 1.12 -11.08
N ARG A 320 24.64 1.63 -12.26
CA ARG A 320 25.56 2.28 -13.21
C ARG A 320 26.23 3.52 -12.61
N ASN A 321 25.48 4.36 -11.90
CA ASN A 321 25.99 5.56 -11.25
C ASN A 321 27.02 5.25 -10.16
N ASN A 322 26.95 4.05 -9.57
CA ASN A 322 27.91 3.56 -8.58
C ASN A 322 29.06 2.73 -9.20
N SER A 323 29.14 2.64 -10.53
CA SER A 323 30.21 1.92 -11.25
C SER A 323 30.34 0.45 -10.83
N ILE A 324 29.21 -0.25 -10.69
CA ILE A 324 29.15 -1.67 -10.33
C ILE A 324 28.75 -2.50 -11.56
N ASP A 325 29.62 -3.42 -11.97
CA ASP A 325 29.48 -4.17 -13.23
C ASP A 325 29.04 -5.63 -13.07
N ASN A 326 29.05 -6.16 -11.84
CA ASN A 326 28.77 -7.58 -11.55
C ASN A 326 27.31 -7.86 -11.14
N ILE A 327 26.39 -6.91 -11.35
CA ILE A 327 24.96 -7.06 -11.07
C ILE A 327 24.20 -7.23 -12.40
N ARG A 328 23.45 -8.33 -12.51
CA ARG A 328 22.61 -8.66 -13.67
C ARG A 328 21.15 -8.61 -13.27
N PHE A 329 20.41 -7.71 -13.91
CA PHE A 329 18.99 -7.51 -13.66
C PHE A 329 18.10 -8.43 -14.49
N VAL A 330 17.02 -8.89 -13.87
CA VAL A 330 15.97 -9.69 -14.49
C VAL A 330 14.62 -9.08 -14.11
N LYS A 331 13.95 -8.45 -15.06
CA LYS A 331 12.59 -7.93 -14.83
C LYS A 331 11.59 -9.06 -14.99
N GLY A 332 10.88 -9.39 -13.93
CA GLY A 332 9.92 -10.49 -13.95
C GLY A 332 9.57 -11.00 -12.56
N ARG A 333 8.40 -11.64 -12.45
CA ARG A 333 8.09 -12.53 -11.33
C ARG A 333 8.96 -13.78 -11.45
N LEU A 334 9.61 -14.17 -10.36
CA LEU A 334 10.59 -15.27 -10.37
C LEU A 334 9.99 -16.58 -10.87
N GLU A 335 8.75 -16.86 -10.50
CA GLU A 335 7.99 -18.07 -10.86
C GLU A 335 7.72 -18.20 -12.36
N ASP A 336 7.69 -17.06 -13.07
CA ASP A 336 7.37 -16.97 -14.50
C ASP A 336 8.59 -16.62 -15.36
N THR A 337 9.76 -16.48 -14.74
CA THR A 337 10.99 -16.03 -15.42
C THR A 337 12.12 -17.03 -15.26
N GLU A 338 12.83 -17.31 -16.36
CA GLU A 338 14.05 -18.12 -16.30
C GLU A 338 15.25 -17.26 -15.89
N LEU A 339 15.89 -17.62 -14.79
CA LEU A 339 17.14 -16.98 -14.38
C LEU A 339 18.27 -17.38 -15.32
N PRO A 340 19.22 -16.47 -15.57
CA PRO A 340 20.37 -16.73 -16.43
C PRO A 340 21.45 -17.63 -15.82
N VAL A 341 21.11 -18.33 -14.73
CA VAL A 341 21.98 -19.20 -13.96
C VAL A 341 21.18 -20.45 -13.59
N GLU A 342 21.83 -21.61 -13.56
CA GLU A 342 21.18 -22.86 -13.14
C GLU A 342 20.96 -22.87 -11.62
N LYS A 343 21.98 -22.44 -10.87
CA LYS A 343 21.99 -22.40 -9.42
C LYS A 343 22.71 -21.18 -8.88
N VAL A 344 22.30 -20.74 -7.71
CA VAL A 344 22.93 -19.68 -6.90
C VAL A 344 23.42 -20.25 -5.58
N ASP A 345 24.37 -19.54 -5.00
CA ASP A 345 25.06 -19.92 -3.78
C ASP A 345 24.36 -19.38 -2.54
N ILE A 346 23.81 -18.17 -2.68
CA ILE A 346 23.18 -17.40 -1.62
C ILE A 346 21.94 -16.74 -2.22
N ILE A 347 20.83 -16.81 -1.49
CA ILE A 347 19.64 -15.98 -1.75
C ILE A 347 19.62 -14.91 -0.67
N VAL A 348 19.54 -13.65 -1.07
CA VAL A 348 19.21 -12.53 -0.20
C VAL A 348 17.85 -12.00 -0.62
N SER A 349 16.98 -11.74 0.34
CA SER A 349 15.66 -11.19 0.06
C SER A 349 15.14 -10.46 1.28
N GLU A 350 14.56 -9.29 1.05
CA GLU A 350 13.71 -8.63 2.01
C GLU A 350 12.27 -8.93 1.59
N TRP A 351 11.67 -9.91 2.26
CA TRP A 351 10.39 -10.51 1.92
C TRP A 351 9.33 -10.30 2.99
N MET A 352 9.70 -9.68 4.11
CA MET A 352 8.88 -9.66 5.31
C MET A 352 7.77 -8.63 5.13
N GLY A 353 6.52 -9.08 5.25
CA GLY A 353 5.38 -8.17 5.29
C GLY A 353 5.02 -7.73 6.70
N TYR A 354 3.93 -6.97 6.84
CA TYR A 354 3.30 -6.75 8.15
C TYR A 354 2.95 -8.09 8.81
N PHE A 355 3.07 -8.15 10.14
CA PHE A 355 2.94 -9.41 10.87
C PHE A 355 3.80 -10.57 10.31
N LEU A 356 4.95 -10.23 9.69
CA LEU A 356 5.89 -11.10 8.98
C LEU A 356 5.38 -11.73 7.68
N LEU A 357 4.16 -12.25 7.67
CA LEU A 357 3.64 -13.14 6.62
C LEU A 357 2.66 -12.46 5.65
N PHE A 358 2.24 -11.23 5.93
CA PHE A 358 1.40 -10.45 5.02
C PHE A 358 2.11 -10.24 3.66
N GLU A 359 1.34 -10.03 2.60
CA GLU A 359 1.79 -9.96 1.19
C GLU A 359 2.35 -11.26 0.60
N GLY A 360 2.74 -12.25 1.40
CA GLY A 360 3.00 -13.61 0.95
C GLY A 360 4.31 -13.84 0.19
N MET A 361 5.27 -12.90 0.19
CA MET A 361 6.53 -13.02 -0.56
C MET A 361 7.43 -14.18 -0.08
N MET A 362 7.21 -14.70 1.13
CA MET A 362 7.83 -15.95 1.63
C MET A 362 7.67 -17.12 0.63
N ASP A 363 6.54 -17.20 -0.07
CA ASP A 363 6.29 -18.24 -1.08
C ASP A 363 7.33 -18.19 -2.21
N SER A 364 7.66 -16.98 -2.68
CA SER A 364 8.67 -16.76 -3.72
C SER A 364 10.08 -17.08 -3.22
N VAL A 365 10.39 -16.80 -1.96
CA VAL A 365 11.66 -17.22 -1.33
C VAL A 365 11.77 -18.74 -1.26
N ILE A 366 10.69 -19.43 -0.89
CA ILE A 366 10.63 -20.90 -0.88
C ILE A 366 10.77 -21.47 -2.31
N TYR A 367 10.15 -20.82 -3.30
CA TYR A 367 10.32 -21.19 -4.71
C TYR A 367 11.79 -21.04 -5.14
N ALA A 368 12.41 -19.90 -4.84
CA ALA A 368 13.82 -19.63 -5.11
C ALA A 368 14.74 -20.67 -4.47
N ARG A 369 14.51 -21.00 -3.19
CA ARG A 369 15.23 -22.06 -2.48
C ARG A 369 15.16 -23.39 -3.22
N LYS A 370 13.95 -23.82 -3.59
CA LYS A 370 13.72 -25.14 -4.21
C LYS A 370 14.29 -25.23 -5.63
N GLN A 371 14.18 -24.16 -6.42
CA GLN A 371 14.58 -24.17 -7.83
C GLN A 371 16.03 -23.76 -8.02
N TYR A 372 16.49 -22.71 -7.36
CA TYR A 372 17.74 -22.03 -7.69
C TYR A 372 18.83 -22.16 -6.63
N LEU A 373 18.51 -22.44 -5.35
CA LEU A 373 19.59 -22.62 -4.37
C LEU A 373 20.33 -23.95 -4.61
N ARG A 374 21.67 -23.91 -4.55
CA ARG A 374 22.51 -25.12 -4.54
C ARG A 374 22.43 -25.85 -3.21
N GLU A 375 22.83 -27.12 -3.20
CA GLU A 375 23.02 -27.85 -1.94
C GLU A 375 24.09 -27.17 -1.09
N GLY A 376 23.79 -26.95 0.19
CA GLY A 376 24.65 -26.19 1.12
C GLY A 376 24.70 -24.67 0.85
N GLY A 377 23.80 -24.13 0.02
CA GLY A 377 23.61 -22.70 -0.13
C GLY A 377 22.96 -22.06 1.10
N LEU A 378 22.97 -20.72 1.15
CA LEU A 378 22.44 -19.94 2.27
C LEU A 378 21.26 -19.06 1.83
N ILE A 379 20.37 -18.74 2.77
CA ILE A 379 19.31 -17.75 2.60
C ILE A 379 19.51 -16.67 3.65
N LEU A 380 19.39 -15.40 3.27
CA LEU A 380 19.59 -14.25 4.15
C LEU A 380 18.32 -13.37 4.12
N PRO A 381 17.63 -13.20 5.27
CA PRO A 381 17.86 -13.87 6.55
C PRO A 381 17.60 -15.38 6.48
N ASN A 382 18.12 -16.16 7.42
CA ASN A 382 17.88 -17.61 7.48
C ASN A 382 16.81 -18.01 8.50
N ARG A 383 16.48 -17.13 9.45
CA ARG A 383 15.46 -17.44 10.46
C ARG A 383 14.65 -16.22 10.84
N CYS A 384 13.36 -16.43 11.10
CA CYS A 384 12.47 -15.43 11.64
C CYS A 384 11.56 -16.03 12.72
N ASN A 385 11.04 -15.20 13.61
CA ASN A 385 10.00 -15.61 14.57
C ASN A 385 8.88 -14.58 14.65
N ILE A 386 7.68 -15.01 15.03
CA ILE A 386 6.58 -14.11 15.39
C ILE A 386 6.35 -14.20 16.89
N SER A 387 6.28 -13.05 17.53
CA SER A 387 6.01 -12.90 18.95
C SER A 387 4.73 -12.10 19.17
N ILE A 388 4.01 -12.40 20.25
CA ILE A 388 2.88 -11.60 20.73
C ILE A 388 3.10 -11.11 22.15
N VAL A 389 2.53 -9.95 22.46
CA VAL A 389 2.46 -9.35 23.79
C VAL A 389 1.05 -8.83 24.08
N GLY A 390 0.70 -8.71 25.35
CA GLY A 390 -0.48 -7.97 25.79
C GLY A 390 -0.18 -6.48 25.92
N TYR A 391 -1.10 -5.67 25.43
CA TYR A 391 -0.97 -4.22 25.35
C TYR A 391 -2.11 -3.53 26.09
N GLY A 392 -1.79 -2.48 26.84
CA GLY A 392 -2.70 -1.76 27.73
C GLY A 392 -2.60 -0.26 27.52
N ASP A 393 -3.20 0.21 26.43
CA ASP A 393 -3.32 1.63 26.06
C ASP A 393 -4.81 1.99 25.96
N LEU A 394 -5.35 2.52 27.06
CA LEU A 394 -6.76 2.91 27.15
C LEU A 394 -7.06 4.17 26.35
N ASP A 395 -6.11 5.09 26.25
CA ASP A 395 -6.33 6.36 25.57
C ASP A 395 -6.42 6.11 24.06
N ARG A 396 -5.47 5.35 23.50
CA ARG A 396 -5.52 4.94 22.09
C ARG A 396 -6.74 4.07 21.78
N HIS A 397 -7.11 3.14 22.67
CA HIS A 397 -8.32 2.32 22.50
C HIS A 397 -9.59 3.18 22.45
N ASN A 398 -9.72 4.16 23.35
CA ASN A 398 -10.85 5.08 23.36
C ASN A 398 -10.88 5.99 22.12
N GLU A 399 -9.73 6.45 21.66
CA GLU A 399 -9.60 7.26 20.44
C GLU A 399 -9.97 6.48 19.19
N PHE A 400 -9.62 5.19 19.10
CA PHE A 400 -9.87 4.40 17.89
C PHE A 400 -11.19 3.62 17.92
N ILE A 401 -11.40 2.81 18.96
CA ILE A 401 -12.58 1.96 19.13
C ILE A 401 -13.71 2.73 19.83
N GLY A 402 -13.36 3.54 20.84
CA GLY A 402 -14.32 4.33 21.62
C GLY A 402 -14.97 5.46 20.83
N PHE A 403 -14.28 6.06 19.85
CA PHE A 403 -14.73 7.17 19.01
C PHE A 403 -16.14 6.96 18.44
N TRP A 404 -16.40 5.76 17.94
CA TRP A 404 -17.69 5.40 17.33
C TRP A 404 -18.87 5.43 18.29
N LYS A 405 -18.66 5.43 19.62
CA LYS A 405 -19.76 5.57 20.61
C LYS A 405 -20.41 6.96 20.53
N ASN A 406 -19.67 7.99 20.14
CA ASN A 406 -20.17 9.36 20.07
C ASN A 406 -19.34 10.21 19.11
N VAL A 407 -19.80 10.30 17.87
CA VAL A 407 -19.20 11.12 16.82
C VAL A 407 -20.04 12.40 16.70
N TYR A 408 -19.57 13.49 17.29
CA TYR A 408 -20.25 14.80 17.32
C TYR A 408 -21.70 14.77 17.86
N GLY A 409 -21.99 13.90 18.83
CA GLY A 409 -23.31 13.72 19.41
C GLY A 409 -24.11 12.55 18.83
N PHE A 410 -23.60 11.89 17.79
CA PHE A 410 -24.25 10.76 17.12
C PHE A 410 -23.63 9.42 17.52
N ASP A 411 -24.46 8.43 17.85
CA ASP A 411 -24.00 7.06 18.10
C ASP A 411 -23.77 6.33 16.76
N MET A 412 -22.51 6.04 16.48
CA MET A 412 -22.06 5.30 15.29
C MET A 412 -21.47 3.93 15.67
N SER A 413 -21.86 3.36 16.82
CA SER A 413 -21.28 2.12 17.36
C SER A 413 -21.44 0.91 16.43
N CYS A 414 -22.32 0.98 15.41
CA CYS A 414 -22.43 -0.03 14.37
C CYS A 414 -21.13 -0.21 13.57
N MET A 415 -20.30 0.83 13.44
CA MET A 415 -19.03 0.80 12.71
C MET A 415 -17.94 0.00 13.42
N LYS A 416 -18.03 -0.16 14.75
CA LYS A 416 -17.02 -0.85 15.55
C LYS A 416 -16.74 -2.27 15.09
N LYS A 417 -17.75 -2.98 14.59
CA LYS A 417 -17.60 -4.37 14.18
C LYS A 417 -16.67 -4.53 12.99
N GLU A 418 -16.72 -3.59 12.04
CA GLU A 418 -15.81 -3.59 10.89
C GLU A 418 -14.42 -3.12 11.33
N VAL A 419 -14.34 -2.06 12.16
CA VAL A 419 -13.07 -1.55 12.69
C VAL A 419 -12.31 -2.60 13.51
N LEU A 420 -13.00 -3.37 14.35
CA LEU A 420 -12.40 -4.45 15.16
C LEU A 420 -12.02 -5.68 14.33
N ARG A 421 -12.56 -5.80 13.12
CA ARG A 421 -12.25 -6.91 12.22
C ARG A 421 -10.93 -6.67 11.49
N GLU A 422 -10.49 -5.43 11.32
CA GLU A 422 -9.22 -5.14 10.67
C GLU A 422 -8.09 -5.09 11.71
N ALA A 423 -7.01 -5.82 11.46
CA ALA A 423 -5.79 -5.70 12.26
C ALA A 423 -5.06 -4.42 11.87
N THR A 424 -4.72 -3.58 12.84
CA THR A 424 -4.14 -2.26 12.57
C THR A 424 -2.62 -2.30 12.64
N VAL A 425 -1.91 -1.55 11.79
CA VAL A 425 -0.44 -1.48 11.80
C VAL A 425 0.01 -0.11 12.30
N GLU A 426 0.55 -0.07 13.52
CA GLU A 426 0.91 1.16 14.21
C GLU A 426 2.16 0.98 15.09
N GLU A 427 2.83 2.10 15.38
CA GLU A 427 3.93 2.11 16.32
C GLU A 427 3.39 2.03 17.75
N CYS A 428 3.72 0.94 18.44
CA CYS A 428 3.35 0.71 19.82
C CYS A 428 4.43 1.27 20.77
N LYS A 429 4.00 1.99 21.81
CA LYS A 429 4.91 2.49 22.83
C LYS A 429 5.26 1.36 23.81
N PRO A 430 6.55 1.15 24.13
CA PRO A 430 6.97 0.09 25.04
C PRO A 430 6.34 0.20 26.44
N ASP A 431 6.02 1.41 26.88
CA ASP A 431 5.39 1.67 28.17
C ASP A 431 3.98 1.08 28.29
N HIS A 432 3.29 0.77 27.19
CA HIS A 432 1.95 0.17 27.19
C HIS A 432 2.00 -1.36 27.07
N VAL A 433 3.18 -1.97 26.93
CA VAL A 433 3.31 -3.44 26.93
C VAL A 433 3.21 -3.96 28.37
N ILE A 434 2.15 -4.72 28.67
CA ILE A 434 1.80 -5.13 30.04
C ILE A 434 2.07 -6.60 30.35
N THR A 435 2.61 -7.39 29.41
CA THR A 435 2.95 -8.81 29.62
C THR A 435 4.37 -9.14 29.19
N ASN A 436 4.86 -10.36 29.48
CA ASN A 436 5.98 -10.92 28.71
C ASN A 436 5.59 -11.15 27.24
N ALA A 437 6.59 -11.33 26.39
CA ALA A 437 6.38 -11.81 25.02
C ALA A 437 6.28 -13.34 25.00
N ASN A 438 5.54 -13.86 24.03
CA ASN A 438 5.46 -15.29 23.76
C ASN A 438 5.63 -15.53 22.25
N ILE A 439 6.59 -16.37 21.87
CA ILE A 439 6.87 -16.70 20.47
C ILE A 439 5.84 -17.72 20.00
N ILE A 440 5.04 -17.33 19.00
CA ILE A 440 3.92 -18.13 18.49
C ILE A 440 4.24 -18.83 17.16
N ALA A 441 5.29 -18.40 16.47
CA ALA A 441 5.80 -19.05 15.27
C ALA A 441 7.32 -18.88 15.14
N ASN A 442 7.99 -19.89 14.58
CA ASN A 442 9.41 -19.85 14.28
C ASN A 442 9.65 -20.49 12.91
N PHE A 443 10.32 -19.78 12.02
CA PHE A 443 10.54 -20.18 10.65
C PHE A 443 12.03 -20.29 10.38
N ASP A 444 12.49 -21.51 10.10
CA ASP A 444 13.78 -21.77 9.46
C ASP A 444 13.57 -21.72 7.94
N LEU A 445 14.20 -20.75 7.28
CA LEU A 445 14.00 -20.54 5.84
C LEU A 445 14.60 -21.65 4.98
N MET A 446 15.45 -22.52 5.53
CA MET A 446 15.92 -23.72 4.82
C MET A 446 14.87 -24.83 4.79
N GLU A 447 13.99 -24.90 5.79
CA GLU A 447 13.05 -26.01 5.99
C GLU A 447 11.59 -25.64 5.70
N VAL A 448 11.20 -24.38 5.96
CA VAL A 448 9.81 -23.90 5.88
C VAL A 448 9.17 -24.19 4.52
N ASP A 449 7.87 -24.47 4.48
CA ASP A 449 7.11 -24.65 3.25
C ASP A 449 6.01 -23.60 3.09
N VAL A 450 5.28 -23.66 1.97
CA VAL A 450 4.30 -22.65 1.57
C VAL A 450 3.02 -22.68 2.42
N ASP A 451 2.89 -23.66 3.33
CA ASP A 451 1.79 -23.76 4.28
C ASP A 451 2.10 -22.97 5.57
N CYS A 452 3.25 -22.27 5.65
CA CYS A 452 3.69 -21.56 6.83
C CYS A 452 2.72 -20.51 7.41
N PRO A 453 1.80 -19.88 6.65
CA PRO A 453 0.79 -19.00 7.26
C PRO A 453 -0.32 -19.76 7.99
N ASN A 454 -0.48 -21.06 7.75
CA ASN A 454 -1.53 -21.88 8.34
C ASN A 454 -1.02 -22.58 9.62
N PHE A 455 -1.02 -21.86 10.73
CA PHE A 455 -0.55 -22.39 12.01
C PHE A 455 -1.50 -22.09 13.17
N SER A 456 -1.31 -22.83 14.26
CA SER A 456 -1.98 -22.56 15.52
C SER A 456 -1.05 -22.80 16.70
N TYR A 457 -1.18 -21.96 17.72
CA TYR A 457 -0.32 -21.96 18.89
C TYR A 457 -1.11 -21.64 20.16
N ASP A 458 -0.93 -22.45 21.21
CA ASP A 458 -1.48 -22.16 22.54
C ASP A 458 -0.49 -21.25 23.29
N PHE A 459 -0.89 -20.01 23.54
CA PHE A 459 -0.02 -18.98 24.12
C PHE A 459 -0.27 -18.78 25.61
N GLU A 460 0.77 -18.27 26.29
CA GLU A 460 0.70 -17.85 27.68
C GLU A 460 1.41 -16.50 27.88
N LEU A 461 0.67 -15.51 28.37
CA LEU A 461 1.15 -14.16 28.66
C LEU A 461 0.95 -13.82 30.13
N ASN A 462 2.05 -13.69 30.87
CA ASN A 462 2.08 -13.28 32.26
C ASN A 462 2.05 -11.75 32.37
N VAL A 463 1.07 -11.26 33.12
CA VAL A 463 0.83 -9.84 33.34
C VAL A 463 1.88 -9.28 34.32
N LYS A 464 2.57 -8.22 33.89
CA LYS A 464 3.67 -7.58 34.62
C LYS A 464 3.22 -6.54 35.64
N ARG A 465 1.99 -6.02 35.51
CA ARG A 465 1.41 -4.99 36.39
C ARG A 465 -0.10 -4.93 36.24
N ASP A 466 -0.80 -4.49 37.28
CA ASP A 466 -2.24 -4.20 37.22
C ASP A 466 -2.55 -3.20 36.09
N SER A 467 -3.48 -3.53 35.20
CA SER A 467 -3.83 -2.70 34.05
C SER A 467 -5.16 -3.13 33.40
N HIS A 468 -5.48 -2.54 32.25
CA HIS A 468 -6.51 -3.02 31.35
C HIS A 468 -5.85 -3.47 30.05
N LEU A 469 -6.05 -4.74 29.69
CA LEU A 469 -5.66 -5.25 28.39
C LEU A 469 -6.61 -4.66 27.34
N THR A 470 -6.07 -3.94 26.35
CA THR A 470 -6.84 -3.31 25.27
C THR A 470 -6.60 -3.99 23.92
N ALA A 471 -5.47 -4.66 23.75
CA ALA A 471 -5.14 -5.40 22.53
C ALA A 471 -4.11 -6.50 22.80
N LEU A 472 -3.98 -7.42 21.85
CA LEU A 472 -2.74 -8.17 21.66
C LEU A 472 -1.95 -7.52 20.53
N VAL A 473 -0.63 -7.48 20.66
CA VAL A 473 0.27 -6.88 19.66
C VAL A 473 1.23 -7.94 19.15
N GLY A 474 1.27 -8.11 17.83
CA GLY A 474 2.17 -8.97 17.10
C GLY A 474 3.36 -8.21 16.53
N TYR A 475 4.55 -8.78 16.67
CA TYR A 475 5.78 -8.31 16.05
C TYR A 475 6.65 -9.51 15.65
N PHE A 476 7.76 -9.26 14.96
CA PHE A 476 8.67 -10.31 14.53
C PHE A 476 10.13 -9.96 14.75
N ASP A 477 10.95 -11.00 14.84
CA ASP A 477 12.40 -10.87 14.86
C ASP A 477 12.98 -11.60 13.66
N THR A 478 14.09 -11.07 13.16
CA THR A 478 14.82 -11.60 11.99
C THR A 478 16.26 -11.87 12.39
N PHE A 479 16.76 -13.04 12.01
CA PHE A 479 18.11 -13.50 12.35
C PHE A 479 18.89 -13.85 11.09
N PHE A 480 20.15 -13.46 11.09
CA PHE A 480 21.19 -13.88 10.17
C PHE A 480 22.18 -14.73 10.98
N GLU A 481 21.84 -16.01 11.17
CA GLU A 481 22.66 -16.99 11.89
C GLU A 481 23.89 -17.36 11.05
N LEU A 482 24.80 -16.40 10.90
CA LEU A 482 26.11 -16.49 10.26
C LEU A 482 27.21 -16.48 11.35
N PRO A 483 28.50 -16.73 11.03
CA PRO A 483 29.59 -16.65 12.00
C PRO A 483 29.62 -15.34 12.78
N GLU A 484 29.48 -14.21 12.10
CA GLU A 484 29.12 -12.94 12.73
C GLU A 484 27.60 -12.81 12.71
N HIS A 485 26.98 -13.16 13.84
CA HIS A 485 25.54 -13.16 14.03
C HIS A 485 25.00 -11.73 14.00
N ILE A 486 23.97 -11.49 13.17
CA ILE A 486 23.23 -10.24 13.10
C ILE A 486 21.76 -10.56 13.29
N GLU A 487 21.05 -9.70 14.00
CA GLU A 487 19.61 -9.81 14.20
C GLU A 487 19.00 -8.42 14.34
N PHE A 488 17.71 -8.32 14.02
CA PHE A 488 16.91 -7.17 14.37
C PHE A 488 15.50 -7.59 14.78
N SER A 489 14.85 -6.71 15.52
CA SER A 489 13.50 -6.90 16.03
C SER A 489 12.61 -5.75 15.59
N THR A 490 11.33 -6.05 15.35
CA THR A 490 10.26 -5.05 15.21
C THR A 490 9.47 -4.89 16.52
N SER A 491 10.04 -5.32 17.64
CA SER A 491 9.41 -5.19 18.96
C SER A 491 9.10 -3.74 19.33
N PRO A 492 8.02 -3.48 20.10
CA PRO A 492 7.81 -2.16 20.71
C PRO A 492 8.98 -1.69 21.59
N TYR A 493 9.84 -2.60 22.06
CA TYR A 493 11.01 -2.26 22.88
C TYR A 493 12.25 -1.82 22.09
N THR A 494 12.24 -1.94 20.77
CA THR A 494 13.37 -1.58 19.91
C THR A 494 13.07 -0.32 19.11
N ARG A 495 14.09 0.18 18.39
CA ARG A 495 13.91 1.32 17.49
C ARG A 495 12.81 0.99 16.45
N PRO A 496 11.85 1.90 16.20
CA PRO A 496 10.80 1.69 15.21
C PRO A 496 11.36 1.37 13.83
N THR A 497 10.72 0.42 13.18
CA THR A 497 10.93 0.02 11.78
C THR A 497 9.69 0.37 10.97
N HIS A 498 9.79 0.42 9.64
CA HIS A 498 8.62 0.73 8.79
C HIS A 498 7.48 -0.31 8.94
N TRP A 499 7.79 -1.56 9.31
CA TRP A 499 6.79 -2.58 9.63
C TRP A 499 5.94 -2.28 10.86
N LYS A 500 6.42 -1.42 11.77
CA LYS A 500 5.80 -1.14 13.06
C LYS A 500 5.39 -2.43 13.78
N GLN A 501 4.18 -2.47 14.37
CA GLN A 501 3.60 -3.69 14.95
C GLN A 501 2.14 -3.85 14.51
N THR A 502 1.65 -5.08 14.56
CA THR A 502 0.26 -5.41 14.21
C THR A 502 -0.58 -5.53 15.48
N ILE A 503 -1.64 -4.74 15.57
CA ILE A 503 -2.50 -4.61 16.75
C ILE A 503 -3.82 -5.33 16.52
N PHE A 504 -4.16 -6.23 17.45
CA PHE A 504 -5.41 -6.97 17.52
C PHE A 504 -6.25 -6.42 18.69
N TYR A 505 -7.02 -5.35 18.41
CA TYR A 505 -7.82 -4.66 19.43
C TYR A 505 -8.93 -5.56 20.01
N LEU A 506 -9.16 -5.44 21.31
CA LEU A 506 -10.33 -6.01 21.98
C LEU A 506 -11.52 -5.07 21.84
N GLU A 507 -12.74 -5.63 21.77
CA GLU A 507 -13.97 -4.83 21.73
C GLU A 507 -14.12 -3.94 22.97
N GLU A 508 -13.87 -4.51 24.15
CA GLU A 508 -13.87 -3.79 25.41
C GLU A 508 -12.61 -4.15 26.21
N PRO A 509 -11.96 -3.18 26.89
CA PRO A 509 -10.79 -3.44 27.70
C PRO A 509 -11.05 -4.44 28.83
N VAL A 510 -10.13 -5.38 29.04
CA VAL A 510 -10.25 -6.41 30.07
C VAL A 510 -9.35 -6.08 31.27
N PRO A 511 -9.87 -5.93 32.49
CA PRO A 511 -9.04 -5.69 33.67
C PRO A 511 -8.17 -6.91 33.97
N VAL A 512 -6.87 -6.69 34.15
CA VAL A 512 -5.89 -7.74 34.43
C VAL A 512 -5.03 -7.36 35.64
N ARG A 513 -4.57 -8.37 36.39
CA ARG A 513 -3.77 -8.18 37.60
C ARG A 513 -2.35 -8.67 37.43
N GLU A 514 -1.40 -8.03 38.12
CA GLU A 514 -0.02 -8.49 38.19
C GLU A 514 0.06 -9.96 38.61
N GLY A 515 0.88 -10.74 37.89
CA GLY A 515 1.02 -12.17 38.10
C GLY A 515 -0.12 -13.03 37.55
N GLN A 516 -1.18 -12.43 36.99
CA GLN A 516 -2.20 -13.16 36.24
C GLN A 516 -1.59 -13.74 34.96
N SER A 517 -1.92 -14.99 34.65
CA SER A 517 -1.60 -15.61 33.37
C SER A 517 -2.80 -15.52 32.42
N ILE A 518 -2.55 -14.97 31.22
CA ILE A 518 -3.51 -14.89 30.11
C ILE A 518 -3.17 -16.02 29.16
N CYS A 519 -3.99 -17.06 29.16
CA CYS A 519 -3.86 -18.19 28.24
C CYS A 519 -4.90 -18.09 27.12
N GLY A 520 -4.51 -18.52 25.94
CA GLY A 520 -5.38 -18.56 24.79
C GLY A 520 -4.78 -19.34 23.63
N LYS A 521 -5.48 -19.32 22.50
CA LYS A 521 -5.06 -19.97 21.27
C LYS A 521 -5.02 -18.96 20.13
N PHE A 522 -3.87 -18.85 19.49
CA PHE A 522 -3.68 -18.07 18.28
C PHE A 522 -3.80 -18.99 17.06
N ILE A 523 -4.51 -18.55 16.03
CA ILE A 523 -4.69 -19.28 14.78
C ILE A 523 -4.46 -18.28 13.64
N CYS A 524 -3.47 -18.52 12.81
CA CYS A 524 -3.26 -17.78 11.56
C CYS A 524 -3.62 -18.69 10.39
N ARG A 525 -4.24 -18.12 9.35
CA ARG A 525 -4.53 -18.80 8.09
C ARG A 525 -4.38 -17.82 6.94
N ARG A 526 -3.94 -18.33 5.78
CA ARG A 526 -4.04 -17.60 4.51
C ARG A 526 -5.52 -17.45 4.14
N ASP A 527 -5.93 -16.30 3.60
CA ASP A 527 -7.30 -16.14 3.10
C ASP A 527 -7.51 -17.04 1.86
N PRO A 528 -8.49 -17.95 1.85
CA PRO A 528 -8.81 -18.77 0.69
C PRO A 528 -9.12 -17.97 -0.59
N LYS A 529 -9.59 -16.73 -0.47
CA LYS A 529 -9.96 -15.84 -1.58
C LYS A 529 -8.83 -14.92 -2.03
N ASP A 530 -7.98 -14.51 -1.10
CA ASP A 530 -6.80 -13.69 -1.38
C ASP A 530 -5.57 -14.33 -0.74
N VAL A 531 -4.66 -14.84 -1.56
CA VAL A 531 -3.46 -15.54 -1.07
C VAL A 531 -2.45 -14.62 -0.37
N ARG A 532 -2.59 -13.29 -0.53
CA ARG A 532 -1.73 -12.27 0.10
C ARG A 532 -2.25 -11.81 1.46
N SER A 533 -3.55 -11.99 1.72
CA SER A 533 -4.19 -11.61 2.99
C SER A 533 -4.15 -12.75 4.02
N LEU A 534 -4.28 -12.37 5.29
CA LEU A 534 -4.30 -13.30 6.43
C LEU A 534 -5.60 -13.18 7.22
N PHE A 535 -6.13 -14.33 7.65
CA PHE A 535 -7.13 -14.44 8.69
C PHE A 535 -6.50 -14.85 10.01
N ILE A 536 -6.74 -14.05 11.04
CA ILE A 536 -6.30 -14.32 12.40
C ILE A 536 -7.54 -14.63 13.25
N THR A 537 -7.47 -15.71 14.02
CA THR A 537 -8.45 -16.01 15.08
C THR A 537 -7.73 -16.16 16.40
N ILE A 538 -8.21 -15.45 17.42
CA ILE A 538 -7.64 -15.48 18.77
C ILE A 538 -8.75 -15.92 19.74
N GLU A 539 -8.54 -17.05 20.38
CA GLU A 539 -9.40 -17.56 21.44
C GLU A 539 -8.80 -17.19 22.80
N VAL A 540 -9.44 -16.27 23.53
CA VAL A 540 -8.93 -15.76 24.82
C VAL A 540 -10.09 -15.27 25.68
N PHE A 541 -10.04 -15.42 27.00
CA PHE A 541 -11.12 -15.03 27.93
C PHE A 541 -12.52 -15.58 27.58
N ASN A 542 -12.61 -16.79 27.01
CA ASN A 542 -13.84 -17.37 26.44
C ASN A 542 -14.46 -16.56 25.29
N MET A 543 -13.68 -15.65 24.68
CA MET A 543 -14.03 -14.89 23.48
C MET A 543 -13.35 -15.51 22.27
N ILE A 544 -13.97 -15.38 21.10
CA ILE A 544 -13.36 -15.71 19.81
C ILE A 544 -13.28 -14.43 19.00
N LEU A 545 -12.07 -13.91 18.88
CA LEU A 545 -11.74 -12.68 18.15
C LEU A 545 -11.30 -13.06 16.74
N LYS A 546 -11.73 -12.30 15.74
CA LYS A 546 -11.42 -12.58 14.33
C LYS A 546 -10.96 -11.32 13.66
N TYR A 547 -9.81 -11.41 13.00
CA TYR A 547 -9.19 -10.29 12.30
C TYR A 547 -8.83 -10.67 10.86
N THR A 548 -8.87 -9.68 9.98
CA THR A 548 -8.28 -9.65 8.65
C THR A 548 -7.06 -8.76 8.65
N LEU A 549 -6.02 -9.18 7.93
CA LEU A 549 -4.91 -8.34 7.55
C LEU A 549 -4.81 -8.44 6.03
N ASP A 550 -5.32 -7.41 5.35
CA ASP A 550 -5.57 -7.33 3.91
C ASP A 550 -4.87 -6.16 3.23
#